data_AF-A0A2N2Q0A0-F1
#
_entry.id   AF-A0A2N2Q0A0-F1
#
_cell.length_a   1.000
_cell.length_b   1.000
_cell.length_c   1.000
_cell.angle_alpha   90.00
_cell.angle_beta   90.00
_cell.angle_gamma   90.00
#
_symmetry.space_group_name_H-M   'P 1'
#
loop_
_entity.id
_entity.type
_entity.pdbx_description
1 polymer ?
#
loop_
_entity_poly.entity_id
_entity_poly.type
_entity_poly.pdbx_seq_one_letter_code
_entity_poly.pdbx_strand_id
1 'polypeptide(L)' 'MPPAAFRQFVTLTQPYFSRARIEAFAADQGRHPGIILGRLQREHLVPWQNLRSLLAKVSPHLKDHLCD' A
#
# COMPACT_ATOMS: atom_id res chain seq x y z
N MET A 1 -7.17 6.63 -7.70
CA MET A 1 -7.86 6.84 -6.42
C MET A 1 -8.00 8.33 -6.25
N PRO A 2 -9.22 8.85 -6.07
CA PRO A 2 -9.45 10.27 -5.86
C PRO A 2 -8.63 10.79 -4.65
N PRO A 3 -8.00 11.97 -4.73
CA PRO A 3 -7.23 12.52 -3.61
C PRO A 3 -8.06 12.69 -2.33
N ALA A 4 -9.35 13.01 -2.44
CA ALA A 4 -10.26 13.17 -1.31
C ALA A 4 -10.49 11.85 -0.56
N ALA A 5 -10.75 10.75 -1.27
CA ALA A 5 -10.98 9.43 -0.68
C ALA A 5 -9.77 8.96 0.15
N PHE A 6 -8.55 9.18 -0.35
CA PHE A 6 -7.34 8.86 0.39
C PHE A 6 -7.18 9.70 1.66
N ARG A 7 -7.38 11.02 1.57
CA ARG A 7 -7.30 11.90 2.74
C ARG A 7 -8.31 11.51 3.81
N GLN A 8 -9.54 11.22 3.41
CA GLN A 8 -10.58 10.76 4.33
C GLN A 8 -10.18 9.44 5.01
N PHE A 9 -9.68 8.47 4.24
CA PHE A 9 -9.16 7.22 4.80
C PHE A 9 -8.04 7.46 5.82
N VAL A 10 -7.09 8.35 5.51
CA VAL A 10 -5.99 8.72 6.42
C VAL A 10 -6.54 9.32 7.71
N THR A 11 -7.44 10.31 7.62
CA THR A 11 -8.04 10.95 8.80
C THR A 11 -8.78 9.95 9.69
N LEU A 12 -9.52 9.00 9.09
CA LEU A 12 -10.29 8.01 9.84
C LEU A 12 -9.45 6.87 10.43
N THR A 13 -8.27 6.61 9.85
CA THR A 13 -7.45 5.45 10.22
C THR A 13 -6.27 5.82 11.12
N GLN A 14 -5.84 7.08 11.10
CA GLN A 14 -4.81 7.56 12.01
C GLN A 14 -5.20 7.35 13.48
N PRO A 15 -4.21 7.10 14.36
CA PRO A 15 -2.79 6.95 14.05
C PRO A 15 -2.39 5.52 13.63
N TYR A 16 -3.32 4.54 13.66
CA TYR A 16 -3.01 3.12 13.50
C TYR A 16 -3.55 2.50 12.21
N PHE A 17 -2.65 2.27 11.27
CA PHE A 17 -2.93 1.62 9.99
C PHE A 17 -2.77 0.10 10.10
N SER A 18 -3.87 -0.60 10.39
CA SER A 18 -3.88 -2.07 10.38
C SER A 18 -3.97 -2.62 8.97
N ARG A 19 -3.45 -3.85 8.78
CA ARG A 19 -3.56 -4.61 7.52
C ARG A 19 -5.00 -4.63 7.01
N ALA A 20 -5.94 -5.06 7.87
CA ALA A 20 -7.34 -5.24 7.49
C ALA A 20 -7.98 -3.94 6.98
N ARG A 21 -7.65 -2.78 7.58
CA ARG A 21 -8.17 -1.48 7.11
C ARG A 21 -7.60 -1.09 5.76
N ILE A 22 -6.31 -1.33 5.53
CA ILE A 22 -5.67 -1.08 4.23
C ILE A 22 -6.28 -2.00 3.16
N GLU A 23 -6.48 -3.28 3.46
CA GLU A 23 -7.10 -4.24 2.55
C GLU A 23 -8.55 -3.87 2.22
N ALA A 24 -9.36 -3.53 3.23
CA ALA A 24 -10.74 -3.10 3.05
C ALA A 24 -10.85 -1.83 2.19
N PHE A 25 -10.03 -0.82 2.48
CA PHE A 25 -10.02 0.40 1.68
C PHE A 25 -9.50 0.17 0.26
N ALA A 26 -8.50 -0.70 0.09
CA ALA A 26 -8.01 -1.06 -1.24
C ALA A 26 -9.10 -1.76 -2.06
N ALA A 27 -9.85 -2.68 -1.46
CA ALA A 27 -10.98 -3.36 -2.11
C ALA A 27 -12.08 -2.37 -2.52
N ASP A 28 -12.49 -1.46 -1.63
CA ASP A 28 -13.46 -0.40 -1.91
C ASP A 28 -13.02 0.51 -3.08
N GLN A 29 -11.73 0.81 -3.16
CA GLN A 29 -11.17 1.63 -4.24
C GLN A 29 -10.83 0.82 -5.51
N GLY A 30 -11.11 -0.48 -5.55
CA GLY A 30 -10.78 -1.37 -6.67
C GLY A 30 -9.27 -1.45 -6.95
N ARG A 31 -8.43 -1.49 -5.91
CA ARG A 31 -6.96 -1.42 -6.01
C ARG A 31 -6.28 -2.51 -5.19
N HIS A 32 -5.04 -2.81 -5.56
CA HIS A 32 -4.19 -3.68 -4.76
C HIS A 32 -3.76 -2.99 -3.45
N PRO A 33 -3.79 -3.66 -2.28
CA PRO A 33 -3.43 -3.07 -1.00
C PRO A 33 -2.00 -2.55 -0.95
N GLY A 34 -1.08 -3.17 -1.70
CA GLY A 34 0.30 -2.68 -1.85
C GLY A 34 0.41 -1.27 -2.44
N ILE A 35 -0.53 -0.85 -3.29
CA ILE A 35 -0.57 0.52 -3.84
C ILE A 35 -0.92 1.52 -2.73
N ILE A 36 -1.91 1.16 -1.90
CA ILE A 36 -2.33 1.99 -0.76
C ILE A 36 -1.20 2.07 0.26
N LEU A 37 -0.60 0.94 0.62
CA LEU A 37 0.54 0.88 1.55
C LEU A 37 1.73 1.70 1.03
N GLY A 38 2.11 1.54 -0.23
CA GLY A 38 3.22 2.30 -0.82
C GLY A 38 2.98 3.81 -0.77
N ARG A 39 1.72 4.25 -0.93
CA ARG A 39 1.37 5.67 -0.76
C ARG A 39 1.49 6.12 0.70
N LEU A 40 1.01 5.34 1.66
CA LEU A 40 1.16 5.65 3.10
C LEU A 40 2.63 5.76 3.52
N GLN A 41 3.49 4.89 2.97
CA GLN A 41 4.94 4.91 3.24
C GLN A 41 5.61 6.13 2.63
N ARG A 42 5.25 6.48 1.39
CA ARG A 42 5.76 7.69 0.71
C ARG A 42 5.33 8.98 1.43
N GLU A 43 4.16 8.98 2.07
CA GLU A 43 3.66 10.12 2.87
C GLU A 43 4.13 10.07 4.34
N HIS A 44 5.08 9.19 4.68
CA HIS A 44 5.66 9.01 6.03
C HIS A 44 4.64 8.66 7.14
N LEU A 45 3.45 8.18 6.76
CA LEU A 45 2.38 7.78 7.69
C LEU A 45 2.56 6.36 8.23
N VAL A 46 3.27 5.51 7.48
CA VAL A 46 3.62 4.14 7.86
C VAL A 46 5.11 3.92 7.57
N PRO A 47 5.91 3.41 8.52
CA PRO A 47 7.30 3.08 8.26
C PRO A 47 7.47 2.04 7.14
N TRP A 48 8.52 2.15 6.33
CA TRP A 48 8.79 1.25 5.21
C TRP A 48 8.92 -0.23 5.58
N GLN A 49 9.37 -0.53 6.81
CA GLN A 49 9.48 -1.90 7.30
C GLN A 49 8.15 -2.58 7.63
N ASN A 50 7.08 -1.80 7.86
CA ASN A 50 5.80 -2.33 8.32
C ASN A 50 4.96 -2.83 7.13
N LEU A 51 4.20 -3.90 7.37
CA LEU A 51 3.23 -4.46 6.43
C LEU A 51 3.79 -4.86 5.06
N ARG A 52 5.10 -5.10 4.95
CA ARG A 52 5.80 -5.46 3.69
C ARG A 52 5.18 -6.62 2.91
N SER A 53 4.47 -7.53 3.58
CA SER A 53 3.70 -8.60 2.95
C SER A 53 2.55 -8.14 2.03
N LEU A 54 2.09 -6.88 2.16
CA LEU A 54 1.08 -6.30 1.26
C LEU A 54 1.71 -5.77 -0.03
N LEU A 55 3.03 -5.58 -0.05
CA LEU A 55 3.77 -5.24 -1.26
C LEU A 55 3.93 -6.52 -2.08
N ALA A 56 3.58 -6.46 -3.36
CA ALA A 56 3.83 -7.56 -4.27
C ALA A 56 5.33 -7.87 -4.26
N LYS A 57 5.70 -9.14 -4.02
CA LYS A 57 7.09 -9.58 -4.16
C LYS A 57 7.43 -9.53 -5.65
N VAL A 58 8.21 -8.53 -6.05
CA VAL A 58 8.76 -8.43 -7.42
C VAL A 58 9.87 -9.46 -7.70
N SER A 59 10.36 -10.14 -6.66
CA SER A 59 11.52 -11.04 -6.74
C SER A 59 11.40 -12.26 -7.67
N PRO A 60 10.25 -12.90 -7.93
CA PRO A 60 10.22 -14.04 -8.86
C PRO A 60 10.24 -13.61 -10.33
N HIS A 61 9.95 -12.35 -10.66
CA HIS A 61 9.87 -11.86 -12.06
C HIS A 61 11.07 -11.01 -12.49
N LEU A 62 12.00 -10.70 -11.58
CA LEU A 62 13.16 -9.86 -11.85
C LEU A 62 14.36 -10.62 -12.46
N LYS A 63 14.28 -11.95 -12.57
CA LYS A 63 15.39 -12.78 -13.08
C LYS A 63 15.47 -12.89 -14.60
N ASP A 64 14.53 -12.30 -15.34
CA ASP A 64 14.43 -12.49 -16.81
C ASP A 64 15.06 -11.35 -17.63
N HIS A 65 15.57 -10.30 -17.01
CA HIS A 65 16.06 -9.09 -17.72
C HIS A 65 17.56 -8.81 -17.55
N LEU A 66 18.33 -9.77 -17.03
CA LEU A 66 19.78 -9.65 -16.81
C LEU A 66 20.62 -10.54 -17.75
N CYS A 67 20.02 -11.04 -18.82
CA CYS A 67 20.73 -11.65 -19.95
C CYS A 67 20.38 -10.86 -21.22
N ASP A 68 21.06 -9.73 -21.42
CA ASP A 68 21.44 -9.20 -22.74
C ASP A 68 22.78 -8.48 -22.58
#